data_AF-A0A926A6U1-F1
#
_entry.id   AF-A0A926A6U1-F1
#
_cell.length_a   1.000
_cell.length_b   1.000
_cell.length_c   1.000
_cell.angle_alpha   90.00
_cell.angle_beta   90.00
_cell.angle_gamma   90.00
#
_symmetry.space_group_name_H-M   'P 1'
#
loop_
_entity.id
_entity.type
_entity.pdbx_description
1 polymer ?
#
loop_
_entity_poly.entity_id
_entity_poly.type
_entity_poly.pdbx_seq_one_letter_code
_entity_poly.pdbx_strand_id
1 'polypeptide(L)'
;MYSPTEIKMKPRMRVGIIGGGLMGREAASAFGRWFALSDHPVHAELVAVCDLQAKLLDWFQQVPTVTLLTKDHQELLTARNVDVVYVAVPHNLHEKIYLDVLAAGKDL
;
A
#
# COMPACT_ATOMS: atom_id res chain seq x y z
N MET A 1 33.58 -10.55 21.39
CA MET A 1 33.58 -9.26 20.67
C MET A 1 32.64 -9.42 19.48
N TYR A 2 31.38 -9.02 19.62
CA TYR A 2 30.41 -9.08 18.52
C TYR A 2 30.69 -7.89 17.59
N SER A 3 30.96 -8.16 16.31
CA SER A 3 31.04 -7.12 15.30
C SER A 3 29.66 -6.50 15.12
N PRO A 4 29.51 -5.17 15.04
CA PRO A 4 28.23 -4.57 14.71
C PRO A 4 27.86 -5.03 13.30
N THR A 5 26.79 -5.81 13.17
CA THR A 5 26.18 -6.06 11.88
C THR A 5 25.77 -4.70 11.32
N GLU A 6 26.35 -4.26 10.21
CA GLU A 6 25.83 -3.11 9.46
C GLU A 6 24.33 -3.31 9.29
N ILE A 7 23.52 -2.43 9.87
CA ILE A 7 22.09 -2.37 9.57
C ILE A 7 22.00 -1.87 8.12
N LYS A 8 22.06 -2.79 7.16
CA LYS A 8 21.76 -2.48 5.77
C LYS A 8 20.33 -1.95 5.72
N MET A 9 20.17 -0.69 5.35
CA MET A 9 18.84 -0.13 5.08
C MET A 9 18.18 -0.97 3.99
N LYS A 10 17.04 -1.56 4.32
CA LYS A 10 16.26 -2.35 3.37
C LYS A 10 15.57 -1.41 2.37
N PRO A 11 15.54 -1.74 1.07
CA PRO A 11 14.77 -0.96 0.11
C PRO A 11 13.30 -0.90 0.54
N ARG A 12 12.73 0.32 0.46
CA ARG A 12 11.33 0.58 0.75
C ARG A 12 10.49 0.23 -0.47
N MET A 13 9.45 -0.56 -0.27
CA MET A 13 8.42 -0.85 -1.27
C MET A 13 7.18 -0.04 -0.89
N ARG A 14 6.81 0.93 -1.73
CA ARG A 14 5.71 1.85 -1.42
C ARG A 14 4.42 1.28 -1.99
N VAL A 15 3.48 0.96 -1.11
CA VAL A 15 2.24 0.26 -1.44
C VAL A 15 1.08 1.25 -1.47
N GLY A 16 0.24 1.14 -2.50
CA GLY A 16 -1.08 1.75 -2.55
C GLY A 16 -2.17 0.71 -2.28
N ILE A 17 -3.29 1.13 -1.67
CA ILE A 17 -4.49 0.30 -1.52
C ILE A 17 -5.64 0.89 -2.32
N ILE A 18 -6.33 0.08 -3.12
CA ILE A 18 -7.62 0.43 -3.72
C ILE A 18 -8.69 -0.40 -3.00
N GLY A 19 -9.54 0.24 -2.20
CA GLY A 19 -10.53 -0.39 -1.34
C GLY A 19 -10.13 -0.34 0.15
N GLY A 20 -10.70 0.61 0.89
CA GLY A 20 -10.43 0.89 2.30
C GLY A 20 -11.34 0.14 3.30
N GLY A 21 -12.05 -0.89 2.83
CA GLY A 21 -12.89 -1.75 3.65
C GLY A 21 -12.08 -2.66 4.59
N LEU A 22 -12.69 -3.76 5.06
CA LEU A 22 -12.07 -4.68 6.02
C LEU A 22 -10.70 -5.18 5.52
N MET A 23 -10.62 -5.70 4.30
CA MET A 23 -9.36 -6.24 3.75
C MET A 23 -8.29 -5.16 3.54
N GLY A 24 -8.66 -3.94 3.15
CA GLY A 24 -7.72 -2.83 3.07
C GLY A 24 -7.12 -2.46 4.43
N ARG A 25 -7.91 -2.50 5.50
CA ARG A 25 -7.42 -2.25 6.87
C ARG A 25 -6.54 -3.38 7.39
N GLU A 26 -6.88 -4.63 7.09
CA GLU A 26 -6.03 -5.78 7.43
C GLU A 26 -4.67 -5.71 6.73
N ALA A 27 -4.65 -5.34 5.43
CA ALA A 27 -3.41 -5.11 4.70
C ALA A 27 -2.58 -3.98 5.32
N ALA A 28 -3.21 -2.84 5.66
CA ALA A 28 -2.54 -1.75 6.36
C ALA A 28 -1.95 -2.17 7.71
N SER A 29 -2.69 -2.99 8.49
CA SER A 29 -2.21 -3.57 9.74
C SER A 29 -0.99 -4.48 9.52
N ALA A 30 -1.00 -5.31 8.47
CA ALA A 30 0.13 -6.16 8.11
C ALA A 30 1.37 -5.32 7.76
N PHE A 31 1.21 -4.26 6.95
CA PHE A 31 2.30 -3.34 6.62
C PHE A 31 2.83 -2.58 7.84
N GLY A 32 1.94 -2.12 8.73
CA GLY A 32 2.34 -1.43 9.97
C GLY A 32 3.10 -2.33 10.95
N ARG A 33 2.90 -3.66 10.86
CA ARG A 33 3.59 -4.65 11.70
C ARG A 33 4.74 -5.34 10.97
N TRP A 34 5.32 -4.70 9.93
CA TRP A 34 6.42 -5.28 9.16
C TRP A 34 7.63 -5.68 10.03
N PHE A 35 7.82 -5.01 11.18
CA PHE A 35 8.85 -5.35 12.17
C PHE A 35 8.72 -6.77 12.75
N ALA A 36 7.56 -7.42 12.61
CA ALA A 36 7.36 -8.81 13.03
C ALA A 36 8.10 -9.81 12.11
N LEU A 37 8.45 -9.40 10.88
CA LEU A 37 9.20 -10.25 9.95
C LEU A 37 10.70 -10.17 10.24
N SER A 38 11.33 -11.35 10.43
CA SER A 38 12.78 -11.47 10.57
C SER A 38 13.44 -11.57 9.20
N ASP A 39 14.50 -10.79 8.98
CA ASP A 39 15.36 -10.83 7.78
C ASP A 39 14.66 -10.75 6.41
N HIS A 40 13.52 -10.06 6.32
CA HIS A 40 12.84 -9.86 5.02
C HIS A 40 13.64 -8.89 4.11
N PRO A 41 13.82 -9.14 2.80
CA PRO A 41 14.71 -8.34 1.95
C PRO A 41 14.20 -6.91 1.66
N VAL A 42 12.91 -6.66 1.83
CA VAL A 42 12.27 -5.35 1.59
C VAL A 42 11.46 -4.89 2.80
N HIS A 43 11.23 -3.58 2.90
CA HIS A 43 10.30 -2.97 3.86
C HIS A 43 9.07 -2.42 3.14
N ALA A 44 7.93 -3.09 3.28
CA ALA A 44 6.67 -2.61 2.72
C ALA A 44 6.10 -1.46 3.56
N GLU A 45 5.57 -0.45 2.90
CA GLU A 45 5.05 0.74 3.55
C GLU A 45 3.84 1.27 2.79
N LEU A 46 2.74 1.49 3.51
CA LEU A 46 1.53 2.05 2.93
C LEU A 46 1.67 3.56 2.74
N VAL A 47 1.52 4.04 1.51
CA VAL A 47 1.68 5.47 1.18
C VAL A 47 0.44 6.11 0.56
N ALA A 48 -0.47 5.31 0.00
CA ALA A 48 -1.65 5.80 -0.70
C ALA A 48 -2.86 4.90 -0.46
N VAL A 49 -4.04 5.49 -0.32
CA VAL A 49 -5.30 4.76 -0.23
C VAL A 49 -6.36 5.43 -1.09
N CYS A 50 -7.06 4.62 -1.87
CA CYS A 50 -8.19 5.01 -2.68
C CYS A 50 -9.47 4.31 -2.20
N ASP A 51 -10.52 5.07 -1.92
CA ASP A 51 -11.86 4.55 -1.68
C ASP A 51 -12.90 5.63 -2.01
N LEU A 52 -14.04 5.24 -2.57
CA LEU A 52 -15.13 6.17 -2.88
C LEU A 52 -15.76 6.79 -1.61
N GLN A 53 -15.68 6.09 -0.48
CA GLN A 53 -16.25 6.50 0.80
C GLN A 53 -15.23 7.26 1.64
N ALA A 54 -15.45 8.57 1.81
CA ALA A 54 -14.57 9.43 2.62
C ALA A 54 -14.36 8.91 4.05
N LYS A 55 -15.41 8.37 4.68
CA LYS A 55 -15.34 7.79 6.03
C LYS A 55 -14.33 6.64 6.14
N LEU A 56 -14.11 5.88 5.07
CA LEU A 56 -13.11 4.81 5.07
C LEU A 56 -11.70 5.41 5.00
N LEU A 57 -11.50 6.44 4.17
CA LEU A 57 -10.24 7.18 4.07
C LEU A 57 -9.84 7.85 5.40
N ASP A 58 -10.81 8.38 6.16
CA ASP A 58 -10.54 9.02 7.45
C ASP A 58 -9.82 8.09 8.43
N TRP A 59 -10.13 6.79 8.40
CA TRP A 59 -9.44 5.80 9.22
C TRP A 59 -7.96 5.70 8.87
N PHE A 60 -7.58 5.88 7.60
CA PHE A 60 -6.18 5.78 7.16
C PHE A 60 -5.35 7.02 7.49
N GLN A 61 -5.95 8.14 7.89
CA GLN A 61 -5.21 9.33 8.37
C GLN A 61 -4.33 9.00 9.59
N GLN A 62 -4.66 7.95 10.35
CA GLN A 62 -3.86 7.51 11.49
C GLN A 62 -2.56 6.79 11.07
N VAL A 63 -2.44 6.37 9.81
CA VAL A 63 -1.25 5.68 9.30
C VAL A 63 -0.24 6.74 8.89
N PRO A 64 0.87 6.94 9.63
CA PRO A 64 1.72 8.13 9.47
C PRO A 64 2.41 8.25 8.10
N THR A 65 2.52 7.12 7.40
CA THR A 65 3.21 7.01 6.12
C THR A 65 2.29 7.28 4.92
N VAL A 66 0.98 7.34 5.14
CA VAL A 66 0.00 7.65 4.10
C VAL A 66 0.03 9.13 3.78
N THR A 67 0.42 9.46 2.55
CA THR A 67 0.50 10.83 2.04
C THR A 67 -0.56 11.14 0.98
N LEU A 68 -1.27 10.13 0.47
CA LEU A 68 -2.33 10.28 -0.52
C LEU A 68 -3.59 9.54 -0.07
N LEU A 69 -4.67 10.29 0.13
CA LEU A 69 -6.02 9.77 0.31
C LEU A 69 -6.88 10.33 -0.81
N THR A 70 -7.44 9.46 -1.64
CA THR A 70 -8.20 9.88 -2.82
C THR A 70 -9.46 9.04 -3.02
N LYS A 71 -10.39 9.59 -3.79
CA LYS A 71 -11.57 8.87 -4.30
C LYS A 71 -11.39 8.43 -5.76
N ASP A 72 -10.28 8.83 -6.39
CA ASP A 72 -9.98 8.51 -7.78
C ASP A 72 -8.78 7.55 -7.84
N HIS A 73 -9.01 6.32 -8.30
CA HIS A 73 -7.93 5.36 -8.40
C HIS A 73 -6.91 5.75 -9.48
N GLN A 74 -7.29 6.54 -10.48
CA GLN A 74 -6.34 7.02 -11.49
C GLN A 74 -5.31 7.99 -10.87
N GLU A 75 -5.71 8.80 -9.89
CA GLU A 75 -4.78 9.63 -9.13
C GLU A 75 -3.76 8.76 -8.37
N LEU A 76 -4.22 7.69 -7.72
CA LEU A 76 -3.33 6.72 -7.06
C LEU A 76 -2.39 6.03 -8.05
N LEU A 77 -2.90 5.61 -9.21
CA LEU A 77 -2.12 4.88 -10.21
C LEU A 77 -1.06 5.76 -10.90
N THR A 78 -1.33 7.06 -11.06
CA THR A 78 -0.35 8.01 -11.64
C THR A 78 0.65 8.53 -10.61
N ALA A 79 0.45 8.25 -9.33
CA ALA A 79 1.33 8.68 -8.26
C ALA A 79 2.72 8.02 -8.38
N ARG A 80 3.77 8.85 -8.49
CA ARG A 80 5.17 8.40 -8.62
C ARG A 80 5.72 7.73 -7.37
N ASN A 81 5.06 7.95 -6.23
CA ASN A 81 5.43 7.38 -4.94
C ASN A 81 4.74 6.04 -4.66
N VAL A 82 3.99 5.44 -5.60
CA VAL A 82 3.40 4.10 -5.45
C VAL A 82 4.16 3.13 -6.36
N ASP A 83 4.62 2.01 -5.83
CA ASP A 83 5.33 0.95 -6.57
C ASP A 83 4.39 -0.22 -6.87
N VAL A 84 3.64 -0.66 -5.86
CA VAL A 84 2.75 -1.83 -5.89
C VAL A 84 1.36 -1.43 -5.44
N VAL A 85 0.31 -2.05 -6.00
CA VAL A 85 -1.08 -1.78 -5.63
C VAL A 85 -1.78 -3.03 -5.11
N TYR A 86 -2.19 -3.00 -3.84
CA TYR A 86 -3.10 -3.99 -3.28
C TYR A 86 -4.56 -3.61 -3.55
N VAL A 87 -5.29 -4.47 -4.23
CA VAL A 87 -6.67 -4.21 -4.65
C VAL A 87 -7.65 -5.05 -3.83
N ALA A 88 -8.45 -4.38 -3.01
CA ALA A 88 -9.36 -4.93 -2.01
C ALA A 88 -10.80 -4.44 -2.23
N VAL A 89 -11.35 -4.71 -3.41
CA VAL A 89 -12.68 -4.28 -3.84
C VAL A 89 -13.59 -5.50 -4.10
N PRO A 90 -14.89 -5.31 -4.39
CA PRO A 90 -15.73 -6.42 -4.84
C PRO A 90 -15.18 -7.12 -6.10
N HIS A 91 -15.31 -8.45 -6.16
CA HIS A 91 -14.70 -9.28 -7.21
C HIS A 91 -15.06 -8.86 -8.63
N ASN A 92 -16.29 -8.38 -8.86
CA ASN A 92 -16.74 -7.91 -10.18
C ASN A 92 -15.98 -6.68 -10.69
N LEU A 93 -15.23 -5.99 -9.84
CA LEU A 93 -14.40 -4.84 -10.21
C LEU A 93 -12.92 -5.19 -10.39
N HIS A 94 -12.49 -6.40 -9.97
CA HIS A 94 -11.07 -6.79 -9.99
C HIS A 94 -10.47 -6.72 -11.38
N GLU A 95 -11.13 -7.32 -12.38
CA GLU A 95 -10.60 -7.40 -13.74
C GLU A 95 -10.23 -6.01 -14.27
N LYS A 96 -11.18 -5.07 -14.21
CA LYS A 96 -10.94 -3.70 -14.68
C LYS A 96 -9.80 -3.03 -13.91
N ILE A 97 -9.82 -3.09 -12.58
CA ILE A 97 -8.82 -2.39 -11.76
C ILE A 97 -7.43 -3.01 -11.92
N TYR A 98 -7.33 -4.34 -12.05
CA TYR A 98 -6.06 -5.03 -12.30
C TYR A 98 -5.46 -4.61 -13.64
N LEU A 99 -6.29 -4.52 -14.69
CA LEU A 99 -5.85 -4.03 -15.99
C LEU A 99 -5.39 -2.57 -15.92
N ASP A 100 -6.11 -1.71 -15.17
CA ASP A 100 -5.72 -0.32 -14.97
C ASP A 100 -4.36 -0.22 -14.21
N VAL A 101 -4.13 -1.06 -13.19
CA VAL A 101 -2.85 -1.13 -12.44
C VAL A 101 -1.69 -1.50 -13.36
N LEU A 102 -1.84 -2.58 -14.13
CA LEU A 102 -0.81 -3.05 -15.05
C LEU A 102 -0.54 -2.03 -16.17
N ALA A 103 -1.59 -1.41 -16.71
CA ALA A 103 -1.45 -0.36 -17.72
C ALA A 103 -0.72 0.89 -17.19
N ALA A 104 -0.83 1.17 -15.89
CA ALA A 104 -0.07 2.24 -15.23
C ALA A 104 1.40 1.86 -14.94
N GLY A 105 1.83 0.64 -15.28
CA GLY A 105 3.19 0.15 -15.05
C GLY A 105 3.50 -0.09 -13.58
N LYS A 106 2.48 -0.39 -12.78
CA LYS A 106 2.61 -0.74 -11.35
C LYS A 106 2.53 -2.25 -11.17
N ASP A 107 3.17 -2.76 -10.12
CA ASP A 107 2.98 -4.15 -9.70
C ASP A 107 1.64 -4.33 -8.96
N LEU A 108 1.16 -5.57 -8.87
CA LEU A 108 -0.12 -5.97 -8.25
C LEU A 108 0.11 -7.04 -7.17
#